data_AF-A0A366E7M4-F1
#
_entry.id   AF-A0A366E7M4-F1
#
_cell.length_a   1.000
_cell.length_b   1.000
_cell.length_c   1.000
_cell.angle_alpha   90.00
_cell.angle_beta   90.00
_cell.angle_gamma   90.00
#
_symmetry.space_group_name_H-M   'P 1'
#
loop_
_entity.id
_entity.type
_entity.pdbx_description
1 polymer ?
#
loop_
_entity_poly.entity_id
_entity_poly.type
_entity_poly.pdbx_seq_one_letter_code
_entity_poly.pdbx_strand_id
1 'polypeptide(L)'
;MLEKSFRDSSFALKRGESNADCQNRAVNVLKELLETYKDKHIVIGSHGAVMTLMMGYFDRTYDLDFLYSTSKPDIYRMEFKEKELVQVRRLWGGTSTEISHCSF
;
A
#
# COMPACT_ATOMS: atom_id res chain seq x y z
N MET A 1 11.69 -0.47 -16.49
CA MET A 1 11.59 0.77 -15.67
C MET A 1 11.02 0.47 -14.30
N LEU A 2 9.82 -0.12 -14.23
CA LEU A 2 9.16 -0.49 -12.98
C LEU A 2 10.00 -1.43 -12.10
N GLU A 3 10.54 -2.51 -12.67
CA GLU A 3 11.45 -3.42 -11.95
C GLU A 3 12.65 -2.69 -11.33
N LYS A 4 13.20 -1.71 -12.05
CA LYS A 4 14.33 -0.91 -11.57
C LYS A 4 13.94 0.00 -10.42
N SER A 5 12.76 0.62 -10.46
CA SER A 5 12.27 1.48 -9.38
C SER A 5 11.88 0.72 -8.12
N PHE A 6 11.46 -0.55 -8.24
CA PHE A 6 11.20 -1.42 -7.09
C PHE A 6 12.49 -2.05 -6.51
N ARG A 7 13.52 -2.27 -7.33
CA ARG A 7 14.84 -2.74 -6.87
C ARG A 7 15.66 -1.64 -6.20
N ASP A 8 15.62 -0.43 -6.74
CA ASP A 8 16.26 0.77 -6.20
C ASP A 8 15.19 1.83 -5.98
N SER A 9 14.76 1.99 -4.73
CA SER A 9 13.68 2.90 -4.38
C SER A 9 14.02 4.37 -4.64
N SER A 10 15.31 4.72 -4.73
CA SER A 10 15.80 6.07 -5.03
C SER A 10 15.90 6.35 -6.54
N PHE A 11 15.76 5.32 -7.38
CA PHE A 11 15.79 5.47 -8.82
C PHE A 11 14.61 6.31 -9.30
N ALA A 12 14.91 7.43 -9.95
CA ALA A 12 13.96 8.26 -10.67
C ALA A 12 14.47 8.52 -12.09
N LEU A 13 13.54 8.65 -13.04
CA LEU A 13 13.86 9.23 -14.34
C LEU A 13 14.12 10.74 -14.17
N LYS A 14 14.75 11.34 -15.18
CA LYS A 14 14.92 12.79 -15.23
C LYS A 14 13.53 13.46 -15.11
N ARG A 15 13.34 14.26 -14.05
CA ARG A 15 12.07 14.93 -13.67
C ARG A 15 10.93 13.98 -13.25
N GLY A 16 11.22 12.71 -13.02
CA GLY A 16 10.27 11.75 -12.44
C GLY A 16 10.33 11.74 -10.91
N GLU A 17 9.35 11.07 -10.30
CA GLU A 17 9.32 10.76 -8.87
C GLU A 17 9.97 9.39 -8.64
N SER A 18 10.73 9.24 -7.54
CA SER A 18 11.24 7.93 -7.12
C SER A 18 10.17 7.15 -6.34
N ASN A 19 10.33 5.84 -6.19
CA ASN A 19 9.43 5.06 -5.34
C ASN A 19 9.51 5.49 -3.87
N ALA A 20 10.69 5.91 -3.39
CA ALA A 20 10.88 6.43 -2.04
C ALA A 20 10.08 7.73 -1.81
N ASP A 21 10.15 8.67 -2.75
CA ASP A 21 9.40 9.94 -2.67
C ASP A 21 7.88 9.68 -2.72
N CYS A 22 7.46 8.81 -3.64
CA CYS A 22 6.07 8.41 -3.81
C CYS A 22 5.50 7.75 -2.54
N GLN A 23 6.24 6.80 -1.97
CA GLN A 23 5.85 6.11 -0.74
C GLN A 23 5.75 7.09 0.43
N ASN A 24 6.75 7.97 0.62
CA ASN A 24 6.73 8.97 1.67
C ASN A 24 5.51 9.90 1.55
N ARG A 25 5.25 10.42 0.34
CA ARG A 25 4.07 11.26 0.06
C ARG A 25 2.76 10.52 0.36
N ALA A 26 2.62 9.29 -0.13
CA ALA A 26 1.40 8.50 0.04
C ALA A 26 1.12 8.12 1.50
N VAL A 27 2.16 7.72 2.25
CA VAL A 27 2.05 7.31 3.66
C VAL A 27 1.74 8.50 4.57
N ASN A 28 2.32 9.67 4.29
CA ASN A 28 2.02 10.88 5.08
C ASN A 28 0.53 11.25 4.94
N VAL A 29 0.00 11.26 3.71
CA VAL A 29 -1.44 11.47 3.48
C VAL A 29 -2.28 10.40 4.18
N LEU A 30 -1.90 9.12 4.11
CA LEU A 30 -2.63 8.06 4.80
C LEU A 30 -2.66 8.28 6.33
N LYS A 31 -1.52 8.63 6.95
CA LYS A 31 -1.43 8.90 8.39
C LYS A 31 -2.27 10.10 8.81
N GLU A 32 -2.34 11.14 8.00
CA GLU A 32 -3.22 12.28 8.21
C GLU A 32 -4.70 11.88 8.13
N LEU A 33 -5.08 11.04 7.17
CA LEU A 33 -6.44 10.51 7.05
C LEU A 33 -6.83 9.63 8.23
N LEU A 34 -5.93 8.77 8.72
CA LEU A 34 -6.17 7.93 9.90
C LEU A 34 -6.45 8.77 11.16
N GLU A 35 -5.74 9.90 11.31
CA GLU A 35 -5.98 10.84 12.41
C GLU A 35 -7.30 11.61 12.24
N THR A 36 -7.51 12.16 11.03
CA THR A 36 -8.66 13.04 10.73
C THR A 36 -9.99 12.29 10.82
N TYR A 37 -10.00 11.03 10.40
CA TYR A 37 -11.18 10.18 10.34
C TYR A 37 -11.11 9.02 11.34
N LYS A 38 -10.55 9.28 12.53
CA LYS A 38 -10.47 8.30 13.62
C LYS A 38 -11.84 7.67 13.89
N ASP A 39 -11.85 6.35 14.07
CA ASP A 39 -13.05 5.51 14.30
C ASP A 39 -14.09 5.54 13.16
N LYS A 40 -13.70 5.94 11.94
CA LYS A 40 -14.54 5.89 10.73
C LYS A 40 -13.98 4.92 9.69
N HIS A 41 -14.86 4.44 8.82
CA HIS A 41 -14.45 3.76 7.59
C HIS A 41 -14.27 4.77 6.47
N ILE A 42 -13.12 4.74 5.80
CA ILE A 42 -12.80 5.56 4.63
C ILE A 42 -12.51 4.66 3.43
N VAL A 43 -12.82 5.14 2.23
CA VAL A 43 -12.50 4.46 0.96
C VAL A 43 -11.54 5.35 0.17
N ILE A 44 -10.41 4.79 -0.25
CA ILE A 44 -9.38 5.49 -1.02
C ILE A 44 -9.30 4.88 -2.42
N GLY A 45 -9.55 5.69 -3.45
CA GLY A 45 -9.28 5.32 -4.84
C GLY A 45 -7.87 5.75 -5.26
N SER A 46 -7.08 4.85 -5.83
CA SER A 46 -5.70 5.14 -6.26
C SER A 46 -5.25 4.22 -7.41
N HIS A 47 -3.95 4.28 -7.74
CA HIS A 47 -3.29 3.39 -8.70
C HIS A 47 -2.60 2.23 -7.98
N GLY A 48 -2.48 1.08 -8.67
CA GLY A 48 -1.88 -0.13 -8.09
C GLY A 48 -0.45 0.05 -7.55
N ALA A 49 0.39 0.82 -8.24
CA ALA A 49 1.76 1.08 -7.78
C ALA A 49 1.80 1.89 -6.48
N VAL A 50 0.97 2.94 -6.37
CA VAL A 50 0.88 3.77 -5.16
C VAL A 50 0.30 2.96 -4.00
N MET A 51 -0.74 2.15 -4.27
CA MET A 51 -1.32 1.23 -3.28
C MET A 51 -0.27 0.24 -2.76
N THR A 52 0.50 -0.38 -3.67
CA THR A 52 1.58 -1.31 -3.32
C THR A 52 2.63 -0.64 -2.45
N LEU A 53 3.11 0.54 -2.84
CA LEU A 53 4.10 1.28 -2.04
C LEU A 53 3.54 1.67 -0.67
N MET A 54 2.29 2.10 -0.60
CA MET A 54 1.61 2.46 0.65
C MET A 54 1.49 1.26 1.60
N MET A 55 1.09 0.10 1.10
CA MET A 55 1.02 -1.14 1.87
C MET A 55 2.43 -1.63 2.27
N GLY A 56 3.39 -1.54 1.33
CA GLY A 56 4.80 -1.88 1.49
C GLY A 56 5.53 -1.16 2.62
N TYR A 57 5.03 0.03 3.00
CA TYR A 57 5.56 0.77 4.15
C TYR A 57 5.33 0.05 5.47
N PHE A 58 4.17 -0.59 5.63
CA PHE A 58 3.79 -1.31 6.84
C PHE A 58 4.23 -2.77 6.81
N ASP A 59 4.22 -3.38 5.63
CA ASP A 59 4.60 -4.77 5.43
C ASP A 59 5.33 -4.96 4.11
N ARG A 60 6.60 -5.35 4.18
CA ARG A 60 7.49 -5.44 3.01
C ARG A 60 7.12 -6.56 2.04
N THR A 61 6.20 -7.47 2.40
CA THR A 61 5.69 -8.47 1.45
C THR A 61 4.86 -7.87 0.32
N TYR A 62 4.37 -6.63 0.49
CA TYR A 62 3.71 -5.89 -0.59
C TYR A 62 4.75 -5.23 -1.49
N ASP A 63 5.30 -6.04 -2.40
CA ASP A 63 6.38 -5.67 -3.31
C ASP A 63 5.92 -5.68 -4.79
N LEU A 64 6.89 -5.77 -5.71
CA LEU A 64 6.60 -5.79 -7.13
C LEU A 64 5.79 -7.02 -7.55
N ASP A 65 6.01 -8.18 -6.93
CA ASP A 65 5.27 -9.40 -7.25
C ASP A 65 3.83 -9.26 -6.78
N PHE A 66 3.62 -8.64 -5.61
CA PHE A 66 2.28 -8.25 -5.18
C PHE A 66 1.60 -7.34 -6.22
N LEU A 67 2.27 -6.27 -6.68
CA LEU A 67 1.73 -5.36 -7.70
C LEU A 67 1.28 -6.12 -8.96
N TYR A 68 2.09 -7.05 -9.44
CA TYR A 68 1.75 -7.87 -10.60
C TYR A 68 0.61 -8.85 -10.34
N SER A 69 0.46 -9.34 -9.10
CA SER A 69 -0.66 -10.22 -8.72
C SER A 69 -2.02 -9.51 -8.65
N THR A 70 -2.04 -8.17 -8.52
CA THR A 70 -3.29 -7.41 -8.37
C THR A 70 -4.15 -7.39 -9.63
N SER A 71 -5.46 -7.59 -9.47
CA SER A 71 -6.44 -7.36 -10.54
C SER A 71 -6.75 -5.86 -10.71
N LYS A 72 -7.50 -5.49 -11.75
CA LYS A 72 -7.89 -4.09 -12.00
C LYS A 72 -9.36 -4.04 -12.40
N PRO A 73 -10.27 -3.69 -11.48
CA PRO A 73 -10.02 -3.21 -10.12
C PRO A 73 -9.58 -4.32 -9.13
N ASP A 74 -9.07 -3.92 -7.98
CA ASP A 74 -8.79 -4.78 -6.81
C ASP A 74 -9.04 -3.96 -5.53
N ILE A 75 -9.45 -4.62 -4.44
CA ILE A 75 -9.88 -3.96 -3.20
C ILE A 75 -9.23 -4.69 -2.02
N TYR A 76 -8.54 -3.91 -1.19
CA TYR A 76 -7.93 -4.39 0.06
C TYR A 76 -8.48 -3.57 1.23
N ARG A 77 -8.93 -4.25 2.28
CA ARG A 77 -9.26 -3.65 3.57
C ARG A 77 -8.03 -3.69 4.46
N MET A 78 -7.58 -2.53 4.89
CA MET A 78 -6.51 -2.37 5.88
C MET A 78 -7.14 -1.93 7.21
N GLU A 79 -6.86 -2.66 8.28
CA GLU A 79 -7.33 -2.34 9.63
C GLU A 79 -6.18 -1.79 10.45
N PHE A 80 -6.41 -0.65 11.10
CA PHE A 80 -5.41 0.04 11.89
C PHE A 80 -5.84 0.16 13.35
N LYS A 81 -4.88 0.04 14.26
CA LYS A 81 -5.01 0.48 15.66
C LYS A 81 -4.11 1.70 15.82
N GLU A 82 -4.72 2.87 16.00
CA GLU A 82 -4.03 4.15 15.88
C GLU A 82 -3.33 4.28 14.50
N LYS A 83 -2.00 4.13 14.46
CA LYS A 83 -1.18 4.22 13.22
C LYS A 83 -0.46 2.92 12.89
N GLU A 84 -0.78 1.84 13.61
CA GLU A 84 -0.22 0.51 13.39
C GLU A 84 -1.17 -0.33 12.56
N LEU A 85 -0.65 -0.95 11.49
CA LEU A 85 -1.41 -1.87 10.65
C LEU A 85 -1.58 -3.21 11.39
N VAL A 86 -2.83 -3.61 11.60
CA VAL A 86 -3.17 -4.83 12.34
C VAL A 86 -3.54 -5.96 11.38
N GLN A 87 -4.26 -5.65 10.31
CA GLN A 87 -4.70 -6.66 9.36
C GLN A 87 -4.88 -6.11 7.95
N VAL A 88 -4.60 -6.94 6.95
CA VAL A 88 -4.98 -6.72 5.56
C VAL A 88 -5.84 -7.88 5.07
N ARG A 89 -6.98 -7.57 4.42
CA ARG A 89 -7.85 -8.55 3.77
C ARG A 89 -8.14 -8.14 2.33
N ARG A 90 -7.90 -9.03 1.38
CA ARG A 90 -8.36 -8.83 0.00
C ARG A 90 -9.87 -9.08 -0.09
N LEU A 91 -10.60 -8.11 -0.65
CA LEU A 91 -12.06 -8.16 -0.78
C LEU A 91 -12.52 -8.42 -2.22
N TRP A 92 -11.65 -8.25 -3.21
CA TRP A 92 -12.00 -8.46 -4.62
C TRP A 92 -11.91 -9.94 -5.01
N GLY A 93 -12.89 -10.43 -5.78
CA GLY A 93 -12.83 -11.74 -6.44
C GLY A 93 -13.19 -12.97 -5.60
N GLY A 94 -13.75 -12.82 -4.40
CA GLY A 94 -14.52 -13.89 -3.73
C GLY A 94 -13.73 -15.13 -3.28
N THR A 95 -12.93 -14.99 -2.23
CA THR A 95 -12.98 -15.69 -0.92
C THR A 95 -12.00 -14.92 -0.07
N SER A 96 -12.43 -14.41 1.09
CA SER A 96 -11.60 -13.58 1.96
C SER A 96 -10.40 -14.37 2.48
N THR A 97 -9.30 -14.40 1.74
CA THR A 97 -8.04 -14.93 2.24
C THR A 97 -7.50 -13.93 3.23
N GLU A 98 -7.47 -14.30 4.50
CA GLU A 98 -6.75 -13.57 5.53
C GLU A 98 -5.26 -13.64 5.18
N ILE A 99 -4.67 -12.50 4.79
CA ILE A 99 -3.21 -12.41 4.66
C ILE A 99 -2.69 -12.21 6.08
N SER A 100 -2.57 -13.31 6.81
CA SER A 100 -2.05 -13.37 8.16
C SER A 100 -0.54 -13.54 8.10
N HIS A 101 0.22 -12.45 8.21
CA HIS A 101 1.63 -12.51 8.62
C HIS A 101 1.93 -11.33 9.55
N CYS A 102 1.52 -11.48 10.81
CA CYS A 102 2.03 -10.66 11.90
C CYS A 102 3.33 -11.32 12.39
N SER A 103 4.47 -10.70 12.09
CA SER A 103 5.72 -11.01 12.80
C SER A 103 6.01 -9.82 13.70
N PHE A 104 5.88 -10.05 15.01
CA PHE A 104 6.30 -9.12 16.06
C PHE A 104 7.81 -8.89 16.05
#